data_AF-A0A1P9WTG2-F1
#
_entry.id   AF-A0A1P9WTG2-F1
#
_cell.length_a   1.000
_cell.length_b   1.000
_cell.length_c   1.000
_cell.angle_alpha   90.00
_cell.angle_beta   90.00
_cell.angle_gamma   90.00
#
_symmetry.space_group_name_H-M   'P 1'
#
loop_
_entity.id
_entity.type
_entity.pdbx_description
1 polymer ?
#
loop_
_entity_poly.entity_id
_entity_poly.type
_entity_poly.pdbx_seq_one_letter_code
_entity_poly.pdbx_strand_id
1 'polypeptide(L)'
;MNVKETRGEVLDQLNRLLTDTRDGEKGYQEAAENVKDAELKSLFLAQARQRGEFALELDREIRTLGGDPDNSTSLGADLHRAWINIKSTFASNDDKATVQECQRGDQEALNNYNAVLQETDLVASTRELLLRQKQSIESAHATMARLALVV
;
A
#
# COMPACT_ATOMS: atom_id res chain seq x y z
N MET A 1 -26.27 -7.71 -13.75
CA MET A 1 -25.67 -7.54 -12.41
C MET A 1 -26.71 -6.91 -11.49
N ASN A 2 -26.85 -7.47 -10.30
CA ASN A 2 -27.76 -6.98 -9.25
C ASN A 2 -26.98 -6.10 -8.27
N VAL A 3 -27.60 -5.09 -7.66
CA VAL A 3 -26.96 -4.13 -6.73
C VAL A 3 -26.25 -4.79 -5.52
N LYS A 4 -26.66 -6.01 -5.14
CA LYS A 4 -25.97 -6.80 -4.10
C LYS A 4 -24.64 -7.40 -4.58
N GLU A 5 -24.55 -7.75 -5.86
CA GLU A 5 -23.39 -8.36 -6.49
C GLU A 5 -22.26 -7.33 -6.61
N THR A 6 -22.57 -6.12 -7.09
CA THR A 6 -21.59 -5.02 -7.21
C THR A 6 -21.03 -4.55 -5.86
N ARG A 7 -21.84 -4.59 -4.80
CA ARG A 7 -21.38 -4.20 -3.45
C ARG A 7 -20.38 -5.20 -2.88
N GLY A 8 -20.60 -6.50 -3.12
CA GLY A 8 -19.65 -7.54 -2.72
C GLY A 8 -18.30 -7.32 -3.40
N GLU A 9 -18.33 -7.06 -4.71
CA GLU A 9 -17.12 -6.76 -5.50
C GLU A 9 -16.37 -5.53 -4.98
N VAL A 10 -17.07 -4.44 -4.64
CA VAL A 10 -16.45 -3.25 -4.02
C VAL A 10 -15.83 -3.58 -2.66
N LEU A 11 -16.50 -4.36 -1.82
CA LEU A 11 -15.97 -4.76 -0.51
C LEU A 11 -14.73 -5.64 -0.65
N ASP A 12 -14.72 -6.58 -1.60
CA ASP A 12 -13.56 -7.44 -1.90
C ASP A 12 -12.36 -6.61 -2.39
N GLN A 13 -12.63 -5.62 -3.24
CA GLN A 13 -11.61 -4.68 -3.71
C GLN A 13 -11.04 -3.79 -2.60
N LEU A 14 -11.89 -3.25 -1.73
CA LEU A 14 -11.44 -2.47 -0.57
C LEU A 14 -10.63 -3.33 0.41
N ASN A 15 -11.04 -4.58 0.62
CA ASN A 15 -10.26 -5.54 1.41
C ASN A 15 -8.89 -5.83 0.80
N ARG A 16 -8.82 -5.94 -0.53
CA ARG A 16 -7.53 -6.06 -1.23
C ARG A 16 -6.65 -4.84 -1.00
N LEU A 17 -7.20 -3.63 -1.13
CA LEU A 17 -6.45 -2.40 -0.83
C LEU A 17 -5.99 -2.33 0.64
N LEU A 18 -6.82 -2.80 1.58
CA LEU A 18 -6.46 -2.87 2.99
C LEU A 18 -5.25 -3.79 3.20
N THR A 19 -5.28 -4.98 2.62
CA THR A 19 -4.17 -5.95 2.67
C THR A 19 -2.90 -5.40 2.05
N ASP A 20 -2.98 -4.84 0.83
CA ASP A 20 -1.83 -4.20 0.15
C ASP A 20 -1.26 -3.05 0.97
N THR A 21 -2.12 -2.27 1.64
CA THR A 21 -1.70 -1.14 2.47
C THR A 21 -0.94 -1.61 3.71
N ARG A 22 -1.34 -2.71 4.35
CA ARG A 22 -0.60 -3.30 5.47
C ARG A 22 0.72 -3.92 5.05
N ASP A 23 0.76 -4.53 3.88
CA ASP A 23 2.02 -5.01 3.31
C ASP A 23 2.97 -3.85 3.03
N GLY A 24 2.45 -2.74 2.50
CA GLY A 24 3.21 -1.49 2.34
C GLY A 24 3.74 -0.95 3.66
N GLU A 25 2.94 -0.95 4.73
CA GLU A 25 3.38 -0.57 6.08
C GLU A 25 4.58 -1.42 6.53
N LYS A 26 4.46 -2.75 6.44
CA LYS A 26 5.55 -3.67 6.82
C LYS A 26 6.77 -3.53 5.90
N GLY A 27 6.57 -3.37 4.60
CA GLY A 27 7.65 -3.17 3.63
C GLY A 27 8.46 -1.90 3.94
N TYR A 28 7.79 -0.80 4.31
CA TYR A 28 8.47 0.41 4.74
C TYR A 28 9.17 0.27 6.11
N GLN A 29 8.62 -0.51 7.04
CA GLN A 29 9.31 -0.84 8.30
C GLN A 29 10.60 -1.61 8.02
N GLU A 30 10.56 -2.63 7.15
CA GLU A 30 11.73 -3.40 6.76
C GLU A 30 12.74 -2.53 6.00
N ALA A 31 12.30 -1.66 5.10
CA ALA A 31 13.19 -0.71 4.42
C ALA A 31 13.93 0.18 5.42
N ALA A 32 13.26 0.67 6.47
CA ALA A 32 13.88 1.48 7.52
C ALA A 32 14.91 0.73 8.37
N GLU A 33 14.82 -0.59 8.44
CA GLU A 33 15.79 -1.46 9.13
C GLU A 33 17.03 -1.76 8.28
N ASN A 34 16.90 -1.70 6.95
CA ASN A 34 17.93 -2.12 6.00
C ASN A 34 18.71 -0.96 5.34
N VAL A 35 18.41 0.30 5.70
CA VAL A 35 19.20 1.46 5.29
C VAL A 35 20.16 1.98 6.35
N LYS A 36 21.28 2.55 5.89
CA LYS A 36 22.28 3.18 6.77
C LYS A 36 22.03 4.66 6.94
N ASP A 37 21.53 5.32 5.91
CA ASP A 37 21.22 6.75 5.95
C ASP A 37 20.07 7.07 6.93
N ALA A 38 20.33 8.01 7.85
CA ALA A 38 19.39 8.37 8.90
C ALA A 38 18.16 9.13 8.37
N GLU A 39 18.32 9.90 7.29
CA GLU A 39 17.21 10.62 6.65
C GLU A 39 16.30 9.63 5.91
N LEU A 40 16.86 8.66 5.18
CA LEU A 40 16.10 7.57 4.55
C LEU A 40 15.34 6.75 5.59
N LYS A 41 16.00 6.39 6.69
CA LYS A 41 15.35 5.70 7.80
C LYS A 41 14.15 6.47 8.34
N SER A 42 14.31 7.77 8.59
CA SER A 42 13.22 8.62 9.07
C SER A 42 12.09 8.74 8.05
N LEU A 43 12.42 8.86 6.76
CA LEU A 43 11.44 8.92 5.68
C LEU A 43 10.63 7.63 5.60
N PHE A 44 11.27 6.46 5.62
CA PHE A 44 10.59 5.17 5.55
C PHE A 44 9.70 4.91 6.76
N LEU A 45 10.13 5.27 7.97
CA LEU A 45 9.27 5.19 9.16
C LEU A 45 8.04 6.11 9.04
N ALA A 46 8.20 7.30 8.45
CA ALA A 46 7.07 8.19 8.20
C ALA A 46 6.08 7.60 7.18
N GLN A 47 6.59 6.98 6.10
CA GLN A 47 5.76 6.28 5.12
C GLN A 47 5.05 5.06 5.73
N ALA A 48 5.74 4.24 6.54
CA ALA A 48 5.14 3.12 7.26
C ALA A 48 3.97 3.58 8.13
N ARG A 49 4.16 4.65 8.92
CA ARG A 49 3.09 5.21 9.75
C ARG A 49 1.91 5.69 8.91
N GLN A 50 2.15 6.36 7.79
CA GLN A 50 1.08 6.80 6.89
C GLN A 50 0.29 5.60 6.33
N ARG A 51 0.98 4.52 5.92
CA ARG A 51 0.31 3.30 5.46
C ARG A 51 -0.55 2.67 6.57
N GLY A 52 -0.06 2.65 7.81
CA GLY A 52 -0.86 2.22 8.97
C GLY A 52 -2.12 3.08 9.18
N GLU A 53 -2.01 4.41 9.03
CA GLU A 53 -3.15 5.32 9.10
C GLU A 53 -4.17 5.05 7.97
N PHE A 54 -3.71 4.80 6.74
CA PHE A 54 -4.57 4.43 5.62
C PHE A 54 -5.30 3.09 5.83
N ALA A 55 -4.61 2.10 6.39
CA ALA A 55 -5.21 0.81 6.72
C ALA A 55 -6.37 0.96 7.72
N LEU A 56 -6.21 1.84 8.72
CA LEU A 56 -7.29 2.14 9.67
C LEU A 56 -8.48 2.84 9.02
N GLU A 57 -8.24 3.72 8.06
CA GLU A 57 -9.32 4.39 7.31
C GLU A 57 -10.07 3.39 6.41
N LEU A 58 -9.35 2.51 5.70
CA LEU A 58 -9.94 1.48 4.86
C LEU A 58 -10.74 0.46 5.68
N ASP A 59 -10.23 0.00 6.83
CA ASP A 59 -10.96 -0.88 7.75
C ASP A 59 -12.29 -0.26 8.18
N ARG A 60 -12.28 1.02 8.57
CA ARG A 60 -13.50 1.76 8.96
C ARG A 60 -14.48 1.89 7.79
N GLU A 61 -13.99 2.16 6.59
CA GLU A 61 -14.83 2.29 5.40
C GLU A 61 -15.50 0.96 5.05
N ILE A 62 -14.76 -0.15 5.07
CA ILE A 62 -15.30 -1.51 4.85
C ILE A 62 -16.41 -1.82 5.84
N ARG A 63 -16.19 -1.55 7.14
CA ARG A 63 -17.22 -1.73 8.18
C ARG A 63 -18.44 -0.83 7.95
N THR A 64 -18.23 0.41 7.52
CA THR A 64 -19.30 1.38 7.24
C THR A 64 -20.19 0.91 6.08
N LEU A 65 -19.60 0.26 5.08
CA LEU A 65 -20.30 -0.36 3.95
C LEU A 65 -20.92 -1.72 4.30
N GLY A 66 -20.76 -2.18 5.55
CA GLY A 66 -21.33 -3.43 6.05
C GLY A 66 -20.51 -4.69 5.73
N GLY A 67 -19.26 -4.53 5.32
CA GLY A 67 -18.31 -5.62 5.13
C GLY A 67 -17.54 -5.98 6.40
N ASP A 68 -16.81 -7.10 6.33
CA ASP A 68 -15.86 -7.50 7.36
C ASP A 68 -14.43 -7.24 6.83
N PRO A 69 -13.64 -6.38 7.49
CA PRO A 69 -12.28 -6.10 7.07
C PRO A 69 -11.37 -7.29 7.32
N ASP A 70 -10.70 -7.73 6.26
CA ASP A 70 -9.64 -8.71 6.32
C ASP A 70 -8.44 -8.07 7.03
N ASN A 71 -8.22 -8.50 8.26
CA ASN A 71 -7.13 -8.01 9.10
C ASN A 71 -5.79 -8.70 8.83
N SER A 72 -5.75 -9.61 7.86
CA SER A 72 -4.52 -10.29 7.48
C SER A 72 -3.56 -9.36 6.71
N THR A 73 -2.29 -9.72 6.75
CA THR A 73 -1.34 -9.34 5.71
C THR A 73 -1.25 -10.49 4.73
N SER A 74 -0.56 -10.31 3.61
CA SER A 74 -0.62 -11.24 2.49
C SER A 74 0.10 -12.57 2.69
N LEU A 75 -0.29 -13.33 3.70
CA LEU A 75 0.24 -14.64 4.09
C LEU A 75 -0.37 -15.80 3.27
N GLY A 76 -1.02 -15.51 2.14
CA GLY A 76 -1.40 -16.51 1.13
C GLY A 76 -0.19 -16.94 0.29
N ALA A 77 -0.24 -18.12 -0.34
CA ALA A 77 0.94 -18.77 -0.96
C ALA A 77 1.64 -17.94 -2.07
N ASP A 78 0.90 -17.20 -2.91
CA ASP A 78 1.49 -16.36 -3.97
C ASP A 78 2.03 -15.03 -3.43
N LEU A 79 1.36 -14.46 -2.44
CA LEU A 79 1.78 -13.22 -1.82
C LEU A 79 2.94 -13.43 -0.82
N HIS A 80 3.04 -14.61 -0.20
CA HIS A 80 4.19 -15.01 0.60
C HIS A 80 5.49 -14.99 -0.22
N ARG A 81 5.43 -15.37 -1.50
CA ARG A 81 6.58 -15.26 -2.41
C ARG A 81 6.94 -13.80 -2.69
N ALA A 82 5.97 -12.91 -2.88
CA ALA A 82 6.22 -11.49 -3.06
C ALA A 82 6.91 -10.90 -1.81
N TRP A 83 6.43 -11.26 -0.61
CA TRP A 83 7.04 -10.87 0.66
C TRP A 83 8.47 -11.38 0.84
N ILE A 84 8.75 -12.65 0.48
CA ILE A 84 10.11 -13.19 0.50
C ILE A 84 11.01 -12.43 -0.48
N ASN A 85 10.50 -12.07 -1.66
CA ASN A 85 11.30 -11.36 -2.65
C ASN A 85 11.70 -9.96 -2.15
N ILE A 86 10.74 -9.24 -1.55
CA ILE A 86 10.98 -7.96 -0.85
C ILE A 86 12.11 -8.12 0.18
N LYS A 87 12.02 -9.11 1.06
CA LYS A 87 13.06 -9.41 2.07
C LYS A 87 14.41 -9.73 1.46
N SER A 88 14.44 -10.46 0.35
CA SER A 88 15.67 -10.85 -0.31
C SER A 88 16.38 -9.65 -0.95
N THR A 89 15.63 -8.69 -1.48
CA THR A 89 16.16 -7.43 -2.04
C THR A 89 16.87 -6.61 -0.94
N PHE A 90 16.25 -6.53 0.23
CA PHE A 90 16.81 -5.79 1.38
C PHE A 90 18.06 -6.43 2.00
N ALA A 91 18.31 -7.72 1.79
CA ALA A 91 19.48 -8.42 2.35
C ALA A 91 20.84 -7.87 1.85
N SER A 92 20.84 -7.05 0.80
CA SER A 92 22.05 -6.41 0.25
C SER A 92 22.56 -5.22 1.07
N ASN A 93 21.77 -4.65 2.00
CA ASN A 93 22.05 -3.38 2.71
C ASN A 93 22.48 -2.26 1.74
N ASP A 94 21.84 -2.22 0.57
CA ASP A 94 22.03 -1.21 -0.46
C ASP A 94 20.85 -0.22 -0.38
N ASP A 95 21.16 1.01 0.03
CA ASP A 95 20.18 2.08 0.18
C ASP A 95 19.45 2.35 -1.14
N LYS A 96 20.14 2.23 -2.29
CA LYS A 96 19.55 2.42 -3.61
C LYS A 96 18.59 1.30 -3.96
N ALA A 97 18.99 0.05 -3.76
CA ALA A 97 18.13 -1.10 -4.01
C ALA A 97 16.88 -1.03 -3.13
N THR A 98 17.03 -0.60 -1.87
CA THR A 98 15.92 -0.42 -0.93
C THR A 98 14.93 0.65 -1.41
N VAL A 99 15.42 1.82 -1.81
CA VAL A 99 14.58 2.90 -2.36
C VAL A 99 13.83 2.45 -3.63
N GLN A 100 14.50 1.72 -4.53
CA GLN A 100 13.90 1.20 -5.75
C GLN A 100 12.78 0.18 -5.46
N GLU A 101 12.95 -0.63 -4.43
CA GLU A 101 11.93 -1.59 -4.01
C GLU A 101 10.71 -0.90 -3.40
N CYS A 102 10.90 0.13 -2.57
CA CYS A 102 9.81 0.97 -2.08
C CYS A 102 9.07 1.66 -3.24
N GLN A 103 9.81 2.18 -4.23
CA GLN A 103 9.21 2.77 -5.43
C GLN A 103 8.35 1.74 -6.18
N ARG A 104 8.85 0.52 -6.39
CA ARG A 104 8.11 -0.56 -7.06
C ARG A 104 6.83 -0.90 -6.30
N GLY A 105 6.90 -1.03 -4.97
CA GLY A 105 5.73 -1.28 -4.12
C GLY A 105 4.69 -0.16 -4.20
N ASP A 106 5.10 1.10 -4.16
CA ASP A 106 4.17 2.23 -4.32
C ASP A 106 3.52 2.23 -5.71
N GLN A 107 4.26 1.88 -6.77
CA GLN A 107 3.70 1.78 -8.12
C GLN A 107 2.63 0.67 -8.22
N GLU A 108 2.84 -0.47 -7.56
CA GLU A 108 1.83 -1.54 -7.46
C GLU A 108 0.59 -1.08 -6.69
N ALA A 109 0.78 -0.40 -5.56
CA ALA A 109 -0.33 0.19 -4.81
C ALA A 109 -1.13 1.17 -5.69
N LEU A 110 -0.48 2.08 -6.40
CA LEU A 110 -1.16 3.02 -7.31
C LEU A 110 -2.00 2.32 -8.38
N ASN A 111 -1.51 1.20 -8.93
CA ASN A 111 -2.26 0.42 -9.90
C ASN A 111 -3.54 -0.17 -9.28
N ASN A 112 -3.45 -0.69 -8.06
CA ASN A 112 -4.61 -1.24 -7.35
C ASN A 112 -5.62 -0.14 -6.98
N TYR A 113 -5.16 1.02 -6.49
CA TYR A 113 -6.05 2.16 -6.23
C TYR A 113 -6.75 2.64 -7.50
N ASN A 114 -6.03 2.71 -8.63
CA ASN A 114 -6.63 3.08 -9.91
C ASN A 114 -7.69 2.07 -10.37
N ALA A 115 -7.46 0.77 -10.18
CA ALA A 115 -8.44 -0.25 -10.52
C ALA A 115 -9.75 -0.06 -9.73
N VAL A 116 -9.67 0.12 -8.41
CA VAL A 116 -10.88 0.35 -7.58
C VAL A 116 -11.56 1.67 -7.91
N LEU A 117 -10.79 2.72 -8.23
CA LEU A 117 -11.35 4.01 -8.62
C LEU A 117 -12.06 4.00 -9.99
N GLN A 118 -11.85 2.99 -10.82
CA GLN A 118 -12.59 2.82 -12.09
C GLN A 118 -14.01 2.28 -11.89
N GLU A 119 -14.32 1.73 -10.71
CA GLU A 119 -15.67 1.25 -10.41
C GLU A 119 -16.68 2.39 -10.42
N THR A 120 -17.80 2.21 -11.12
CA THR A 120 -18.84 3.24 -11.27
C THR A 120 -19.72 3.39 -10.04
N ASP A 121 -19.86 2.32 -9.27
CA ASP A 121 -20.82 2.22 -8.16
C ASP A 121 -20.20 2.55 -6.79
N LEU A 122 -18.99 3.11 -6.79
CA LEU A 122 -18.30 3.56 -5.58
C LEU A 122 -19.03 4.75 -4.94
N VAL A 123 -19.34 4.65 -3.65
CA VAL A 123 -19.93 5.76 -2.89
C VAL A 123 -18.98 6.96 -2.91
N ALA A 124 -19.52 8.17 -3.00
CA ALA A 124 -18.72 9.40 -3.15
C ALA A 124 -17.68 9.57 -2.03
N SER A 125 -18.05 9.27 -0.77
CA SER A 125 -17.14 9.32 0.37
C SER A 125 -15.98 8.34 0.24
N THR A 126 -16.26 7.10 -0.20
CA THR A 126 -15.24 6.08 -0.48
C THR A 126 -14.29 6.57 -1.57
N ARG A 127 -14.84 7.12 -2.65
CA ARG A 127 -14.04 7.66 -3.76
C ARG A 127 -13.11 8.77 -3.31
N GLU A 128 -13.62 9.71 -2.51
CA GLU A 128 -12.81 10.80 -1.95
C GLU A 128 -11.70 10.29 -1.04
N LEU A 129 -11.99 9.30 -0.19
CA LEU A 129 -10.98 8.63 0.64
C LEU A 129 -9.86 8.05 -0.22
N LEU A 130 -10.22 7.22 -1.20
CA LEU A 130 -9.26 6.55 -2.08
C LEU A 130 -8.42 7.55 -2.90
N LEU A 131 -9.03 8.64 -3.39
CA LEU A 131 -8.31 9.68 -4.11
C LEU A 131 -7.27 10.40 -3.23
N ARG A 132 -7.61 10.72 -1.98
CA ARG A 132 -6.65 11.36 -1.04
C ARG A 132 -5.48 10.45 -0.72
N GLN A 133 -5.75 9.17 -0.45
CA GLN A 133 -4.71 8.19 -0.18
C GLN A 133 -3.82 7.98 -1.41
N LYS A 134 -4.42 7.79 -2.59
CA LYS A 134 -3.71 7.68 -3.87
C LYS A 134 -2.78 8.87 -4.10
N GLN A 135 -3.25 10.11 -3.92
CA GLN A 135 -2.41 11.31 -4.11
C GLN A 135 -1.18 11.34 -3.18
N SER A 136 -1.33 10.87 -1.94
CA SER A 136 -0.20 10.72 -1.02
C SER A 136 0.78 9.65 -1.48
N ILE A 137 0.29 8.52 -1.99
CA ILE A 137 1.13 7.45 -2.56
C ILE A 137 1.86 7.97 -3.81
N GLU A 138 1.22 8.73 -4.69
CA GLU A 138 1.88 9.35 -5.86
C GLU A 138 3.04 10.26 -5.45
N SER A 139 2.85 11.03 -4.37
CA SER A 139 3.89 11.90 -3.81
C SER A 139 5.05 11.10 -3.21
N ALA A 140 4.75 9.98 -2.53
CA ALA A 140 5.77 9.07 -2.00
C ALA A 140 6.56 8.40 -3.15
N HIS A 141 5.87 7.86 -4.15
CA HIS A 141 6.47 7.26 -5.34
C HIS A 141 7.42 8.23 -6.05
N ALA A 142 7.00 9.48 -6.25
CA ALA A 142 7.84 10.51 -6.87
C ALA A 142 9.08 10.83 -6.02
N THR A 143 8.93 10.85 -4.70
CA THR A 143 10.05 11.00 -3.75
C THR A 143 11.04 9.85 -3.90
N MET A 144 10.57 8.60 -3.92
CA MET A 144 11.44 7.41 -4.09
C MET A 144 12.16 7.42 -5.44
N ALA A 145 11.46 7.76 -6.53
CA ALA A 145 12.05 7.88 -7.85
C ALA A 145 13.18 8.92 -7.89
N ARG A 146 13.02 10.06 -7.19
CA ARG A 146 14.08 11.08 -7.08
C ARG A 146 15.25 10.57 -6.24
N LEU A 147 14.98 9.92 -5.11
CA LEU A 147 16.02 9.39 -4.22
C LEU A 147 16.87 8.34 -4.93
N ALA A 148 16.27 7.45 -5.72
CA ALA A 148 16.98 6.40 -6.48
C ALA A 148 18.03 6.93 -7.48
N LEU A 149 17.98 8.23 -7.82
CA LEU A 149 18.96 8.89 -8.68
C LEU A 149 20.16 9.47 -7.92
N VAL A 150 20.02 9.71 -6.61
CA VAL A 150 20.99 10.47 -5.81
C VAL A 150 21.57 9.70 -4.64
N VAL A 151 20.94 8.60 -4.23
CA VAL A 151 21.43 7.64 -3.23
C VAL A 151 22.41 6.63 -3.84
#